data_AF-A0A5K1CM15-F1
#
_entry.id   AF-A0A5K1CM15-F1
#
_cell.length_a   1.000
_cell.length_b   1.000
_cell.length_c   1.000
_cell.angle_alpha   90.00
_cell.angle_beta   90.00
_cell.angle_gamma   90.00
#
_symmetry.space_group_name_H-M   'P 1'
#
loop_
_entity.id
_entity.type
_entity.pdbx_description
1 polymer ?
#
loop_
_entity_poly.entity_id
_entity_poly.type
_entity_poly.pdbx_seq_one_letter_code
_entity_poly.pdbx_strand_id
1 'polypeptide(L)'
;AVASSEVVESSLKETCATGTFGYVAISFLDITADGSAFLLNLTTHCNSLTGDCTQLSSEITYCQELGVKVLLSIGDVPRRLNLTSAAYTQPVAEYLYNYFLGGNSSSRPLGDAVLDGIEVIVDGGSPNIYEGLAEYLKAYSTTESPIFMAAAPQCDYPETFNSSSYDIVWPQFYNDDCSLTTSWEEWAAKTEAIMIAVGLPTAEDAASGYMTANDVITRVLPLAKTSPKYGGVMLWNRYWDISNGNYSAEIMPYVVGQSSSIFSYILQTVGLAL
;
A
#
# COMPACT_ATOMS: atom_id res chain seq x y z
N ALA A 1 10.06 -14.39 34.69
CA ALA A 1 10.22 -14.03 33.27
C ALA A 1 9.16 -14.80 32.50
N VAL A 2 8.05 -14.14 32.16
CA VAL A 2 7.13 -14.67 31.16
C VAL A 2 7.85 -14.46 29.85
N ALA A 3 8.13 -15.53 29.10
CA ALA A 3 8.63 -15.40 27.75
C ALA A 3 7.60 -14.56 26.99
N SER A 4 7.96 -13.34 26.59
CA SER A 4 7.19 -12.61 25.60
C SER A 4 7.21 -13.47 24.36
N SER A 5 6.06 -14.06 24.01
CA SER A 5 5.89 -14.64 22.68
C SER A 5 6.16 -13.51 21.70
N GLU A 6 7.27 -13.60 20.96
CA GLU A 6 7.52 -12.75 19.79
C GLU A 6 6.27 -12.87 18.91
N VAL A 7 5.54 -11.78 18.71
CA VAL A 7 4.43 -11.77 17.78
C VAL A 7 5.07 -11.93 16.41
N VAL A 8 4.78 -13.01 15.70
CA VAL A 8 5.23 -13.18 14.32
C VAL A 8 4.14 -12.61 13.44
N GLU A 9 4.51 -11.75 12.50
CA GLU A 9 3.59 -11.26 11.47
C GLU A 9 2.98 -12.46 10.73
N SER A 10 1.65 -12.48 10.60
CA SER A 10 0.96 -13.60 9.95
C SER A 10 1.33 -13.72 8.48
N SER A 11 1.20 -14.93 7.91
CA SER A 11 1.37 -15.14 6.47
C SER A 11 0.40 -14.27 5.64
N LEU A 12 0.69 -14.11 4.34
CA LEU A 12 -0.20 -13.39 3.42
C LEU A 12 -1.56 -14.10 3.34
N LYS A 13 -1.53 -15.43 3.28
CA LYS A 13 -2.74 -16.27 3.31
C LYS A 13 -3.59 -16.04 4.55
N GLU A 14 -3.00 -16.07 5.74
CA GLU A 14 -3.72 -15.83 7.00
C GLU A 14 -4.26 -14.41 7.08
N THR A 15 -3.50 -13.43 6.60
CA THR A 15 -3.93 -12.03 6.53
C THR A 15 -5.20 -11.89 5.68
N CYS A 16 -5.22 -12.45 4.47
CA CYS A 16 -6.40 -12.43 3.60
C CYS A 16 -7.58 -13.24 4.16
N ALA A 17 -7.30 -14.36 4.86
CA ALA A 17 -8.34 -15.20 5.45
C ALA A 17 -9.11 -14.52 6.61
N THR A 18 -8.63 -13.39 7.14
CA THR A 18 -9.35 -12.62 8.16
C THR A 18 -10.68 -12.05 7.66
N GLY A 19 -10.79 -11.77 6.35
CA GLY A 19 -11.94 -11.07 5.77
C GLY A 19 -12.02 -9.57 6.11
N THR A 20 -10.98 -9.02 6.74
CA THR A 20 -10.91 -7.61 7.16
C THR A 20 -10.43 -6.70 6.03
N PHE A 21 -9.52 -7.20 5.20
CA PHE A 21 -8.83 -6.45 4.17
C PHE A 21 -9.41 -6.77 2.80
N GLY A 22 -9.43 -5.81 1.89
CA GLY A 22 -9.61 -6.14 0.47
C GLY A 22 -8.61 -5.48 -0.46
N TYR A 23 -7.63 -4.78 0.11
CA TYR A 23 -6.32 -4.68 -0.51
C TYR A 23 -5.25 -5.16 0.47
N VAL A 24 -4.21 -5.80 -0.03
CA VAL A 24 -2.98 -6.09 0.72
C VAL A 24 -1.80 -5.67 -0.14
N ALA A 25 -0.87 -4.93 0.42
CA ALA A 25 0.37 -4.54 -0.23
C ALA A 25 1.54 -5.38 0.32
N ILE A 26 2.23 -6.07 -0.58
CA ILE A 26 3.47 -6.77 -0.27
C ILE A 26 4.59 -5.72 -0.21
N SER A 27 5.22 -5.57 0.95
CA SER A 27 6.19 -4.51 1.24
C SER A 27 7.57 -5.13 1.56
N PHE A 28 8.65 -4.83 0.84
CA PHE A 28 8.78 -3.85 -0.25
C PHE A 28 9.67 -4.35 -1.38
N LEU A 29 9.51 -3.71 -2.53
CA LEU A 29 10.51 -3.69 -3.60
C LEU A 29 11.27 -2.37 -3.56
N ASP A 30 12.56 -2.46 -3.22
CA ASP A 30 13.50 -1.35 -3.28
C ASP A 30 14.00 -1.17 -4.71
N ILE A 31 14.06 0.08 -5.15
CA ILE A 31 14.59 0.46 -6.46
C ILE A 31 15.69 1.49 -6.24
N THR A 32 16.88 1.24 -6.80
CA THR A 32 17.98 2.21 -6.71
C THR A 32 17.63 3.53 -7.39
N ALA A 33 18.27 4.62 -6.95
CA ALA A 33 17.98 5.97 -7.43
C ALA A 33 18.20 6.18 -8.94
N ASP A 34 18.99 5.33 -9.57
CA ASP A 34 19.26 5.27 -11.00
C ASP A 34 18.41 4.22 -11.75
N GLY A 35 17.48 3.55 -11.07
CA GLY A 35 16.60 2.52 -11.63
C GLY A 35 17.32 1.25 -12.09
N SER A 36 18.58 1.03 -11.69
CA SER A 36 19.40 -0.07 -12.22
C SER A 36 19.32 -1.37 -11.42
N ALA A 37 18.90 -1.32 -10.15
CA ALA A 37 18.76 -2.50 -9.30
C ALA A 37 17.44 -2.51 -8.55
N PHE A 38 16.93 -3.74 -8.39
CA PHE A 38 15.65 -4.07 -7.77
C PHE A 38 15.90 -5.10 -6.67
N LEU A 39 15.49 -4.79 -5.43
CA LEU A 39 15.68 -5.68 -4.29
C LEU A 39 14.35 -5.91 -3.58
N LEU A 40 13.80 -7.12 -3.73
CA LEU A 40 12.64 -7.54 -2.95
C LEU A 40 13.10 -7.90 -1.54
N ASN A 41 12.60 -7.17 -0.54
CA ASN A 41 12.91 -7.37 0.87
C ASN A 41 11.63 -7.64 1.65
N LEU A 42 11.41 -8.91 1.99
CA LEU A 42 10.27 -9.37 2.79
C LEU A 42 10.72 -9.83 4.18
N THR A 43 11.84 -9.29 4.67
CA THR A 43 12.40 -9.56 6.00
C THR A 43 12.58 -11.06 6.28
N THR A 44 11.91 -11.61 7.29
CA THR A 44 12.00 -13.01 7.72
C THR A 44 11.03 -13.93 6.98
N HIS A 45 10.11 -13.40 6.17
CA HIS A 45 9.08 -14.20 5.49
C HIS A 45 9.66 -15.07 4.37
N CYS A 46 10.62 -14.55 3.61
CA CYS A 46 11.33 -15.30 2.58
C CYS A 46 12.60 -14.56 2.13
N ASN A 47 13.50 -15.29 1.47
CA ASN A 47 14.70 -14.73 0.89
C ASN A 47 14.60 -14.75 -0.65
N SER A 48 14.60 -13.56 -1.25
CA SER A 48 14.49 -13.38 -2.70
C SER A 48 15.74 -13.84 -3.45
N LEU A 49 16.92 -13.83 -2.81
CA LEU A 49 18.19 -14.26 -3.41
C LEU A 49 18.30 -15.78 -3.55
N THR A 50 17.55 -16.54 -2.74
CA THR A 50 17.51 -18.01 -2.78
C THR A 50 16.31 -18.56 -3.58
N GLY A 51 15.38 -17.69 -4.01
CA GLY A 51 14.16 -18.08 -4.73
C GLY A 51 13.02 -18.54 -3.81
N ASP A 52 13.19 -18.46 -2.50
CA ASP A 52 12.22 -18.95 -1.50
C ASP A 52 10.91 -18.15 -1.51
N CYS A 53 10.92 -16.93 -2.07
CA CYS A 53 9.72 -16.09 -2.17
C CYS A 53 8.69 -16.56 -3.20
N THR A 54 9.04 -17.54 -4.06
CA THR A 54 8.10 -18.10 -5.04
C THR A 54 6.91 -18.81 -4.40
N GLN A 55 7.03 -19.25 -3.14
CA GLN A 55 5.92 -19.84 -2.37
C GLN A 55 4.72 -18.89 -2.21
N LEU A 56 4.98 -17.58 -2.20
CA LEU A 56 3.95 -16.54 -2.09
C LEU A 56 3.00 -16.56 -3.29
N SER A 57 3.39 -17.13 -4.43
CA SER A 57 2.52 -17.27 -5.60
C SER A 57 1.18 -17.90 -5.23
N SER A 58 1.20 -18.97 -4.43
CA SER A 58 -0.02 -19.66 -4.03
C SER A 58 -0.87 -18.88 -3.02
N GLU A 59 -0.23 -18.06 -2.18
CA GLU A 59 -0.91 -17.21 -1.20
C GLU A 59 -1.54 -15.98 -1.87
N ILE A 60 -0.86 -15.40 -2.86
CA ILE A 60 -1.39 -14.32 -3.70
C ILE A 60 -2.66 -14.80 -4.41
N THR A 61 -2.60 -15.94 -5.10
CA THR A 61 -3.79 -16.50 -5.77
C THR A 61 -4.92 -16.77 -4.79
N TYR A 62 -4.61 -17.30 -3.60
CA TYR A 62 -5.62 -17.50 -2.56
C TYR A 62 -6.30 -16.18 -2.13
N CYS A 63 -5.54 -15.10 -1.93
CA CYS A 63 -6.09 -13.78 -1.63
C CYS A 63 -7.02 -13.29 -2.75
N GLN A 64 -6.58 -13.44 -4.00
CA GLN A 64 -7.34 -13.03 -5.18
C GLN A 64 -8.64 -13.82 -5.34
N GLU A 65 -8.62 -15.13 -5.04
CA GLU A 65 -9.83 -15.98 -4.99
C GLU A 65 -10.85 -15.52 -3.93
N LEU A 66 -10.37 -14.88 -2.85
CA LEU A 66 -11.22 -14.24 -1.83
C LEU A 66 -11.69 -12.83 -2.23
N GLY A 67 -11.28 -12.33 -3.41
CA GLY A 67 -11.59 -10.98 -3.87
C GLY A 67 -10.71 -9.89 -3.26
N VAL A 68 -9.63 -10.26 -2.57
CA VAL A 68 -8.62 -9.33 -2.05
C VAL A 68 -7.64 -8.99 -3.16
N LYS A 69 -7.48 -7.70 -3.44
CA LYS A 69 -6.48 -7.23 -4.41
C LYS A 69 -5.10 -7.22 -3.78
N VAL A 70 -4.13 -7.84 -4.45
CA VAL A 70 -2.75 -7.93 -3.94
C VAL A 70 -1.85 -7.02 -4.76
N LEU A 71 -1.25 -6.03 -4.10
CA LEU A 71 -0.36 -5.04 -4.70
C LEU A 71 1.10 -5.32 -4.32
N LEU A 72 2.04 -4.84 -5.14
CA LEU A 72 3.43 -4.67 -4.71
C LEU A 72 3.66 -3.22 -4.30
N SER A 73 4.18 -3.02 -3.09
CA SER A 73 4.62 -1.71 -2.62
C SER A 73 6.05 -1.43 -3.05
N ILE A 74 6.27 -0.30 -3.72
CA ILE A 74 7.60 0.13 -4.17
C ILE A 74 8.09 1.34 -3.35
N GLY A 75 9.36 1.26 -2.94
CA GLY A 75 9.98 2.17 -1.96
C GLY A 75 10.05 1.54 -0.56
N ASP A 76 10.98 2.00 0.27
CA ASP A 76 11.18 1.51 1.64
C ASP A 76 11.18 2.64 2.66
N VAL A 77 10.88 2.29 3.91
CA VAL A 77 11.09 3.13 5.09
C VAL A 77 12.18 2.43 5.92
N PRO A 78 13.43 2.93 5.95
CA PRO A 78 13.81 4.32 5.69
C PRO A 78 14.33 4.63 4.27
N ARG A 79 14.50 3.64 3.38
CA ARG A 79 15.05 3.90 2.03
C ARG A 79 13.96 4.27 1.04
N ARG A 80 13.60 5.54 1.09
CA ARG A 80 12.66 6.20 0.18
C ARG A 80 12.89 5.80 -1.27
N LEU A 81 11.81 5.53 -2.01
CA LEU A 81 11.88 5.55 -3.46
C LEU A 81 12.40 6.93 -3.86
N ASN A 82 13.50 6.98 -4.62
CA ASN A 82 14.14 8.24 -4.99
C ASN A 82 14.73 8.14 -6.39
N LEU A 83 13.87 7.87 -7.37
CA LEU A 83 14.26 7.93 -8.77
C LEU A 83 14.73 9.36 -9.10
N THR A 84 15.99 9.49 -9.49
CA THR A 84 16.65 10.79 -9.69
C THR A 84 16.32 11.44 -11.04
N SER A 85 15.70 10.69 -11.96
CA SER A 85 15.39 11.15 -13.30
C SER A 85 14.15 10.47 -13.87
N ALA A 86 13.33 11.22 -14.59
CA ALA A 86 12.22 10.70 -15.37
C ALA A 86 12.66 9.73 -16.48
N ALA A 87 13.95 9.73 -16.87
CA ALA A 87 14.47 8.78 -17.84
C ALA A 87 14.40 7.31 -17.37
N TYR A 88 14.28 7.08 -16.06
CA TYR A 88 14.21 5.74 -15.48
C TYR A 88 12.79 5.20 -15.32
N THR A 89 11.74 6.01 -15.50
CA THR A 89 10.37 5.60 -15.23
C THR A 89 9.90 4.51 -16.20
N GLN A 90 10.18 4.63 -17.49
CA GLN A 90 9.80 3.63 -18.48
C GLN A 90 10.53 2.27 -18.28
N PRO A 91 11.87 2.22 -18.12
CA PRO A 91 12.55 0.96 -17.80
C PRO A 91 12.05 0.30 -16.51
N VAL A 92 11.79 1.09 -15.46
CA VAL A 92 11.23 0.58 -14.21
C VAL A 92 9.82 0.03 -14.42
N ALA A 93 8.96 0.72 -15.17
CA ALA A 93 7.62 0.24 -15.51
C ALA A 93 7.66 -1.09 -16.27
N GLU A 94 8.55 -1.21 -17.25
CA GLU A 94 8.76 -2.45 -18.02
C GLU A 94 9.22 -3.60 -17.12
N TYR A 95 10.13 -3.34 -16.17
CA TYR A 95 10.55 -4.33 -15.19
C TYR A 95 9.37 -4.78 -14.31
N LEU A 96 8.65 -3.85 -13.70
CA LEU A 96 7.48 -4.17 -12.85
C LEU A 96 6.44 -4.98 -13.63
N TYR A 97 6.17 -4.59 -14.88
CA TYR A 97 5.22 -5.28 -15.73
C TYR A 97 5.62 -6.74 -16.00
N ASN A 98 6.88 -6.98 -16.36
CA ASN A 98 7.37 -8.31 -16.73
C ASN A 98 7.60 -9.26 -15.56
N TYR A 99 7.98 -8.74 -14.39
CA TYR A 99 8.37 -9.56 -13.24
C TYR A 99 7.27 -9.75 -12.20
N PHE A 100 6.25 -8.87 -12.16
CA PHE A 100 5.21 -8.90 -11.14
C PHE A 100 3.77 -8.80 -11.67
N LEU A 101 3.57 -8.20 -12.86
CA LEU A 101 2.24 -8.05 -13.48
C LEU A 101 2.10 -9.01 -14.68
N GLY A 102 1.29 -8.62 -15.67
CA GLY A 102 0.89 -9.46 -16.81
C GLY A 102 1.94 -9.64 -17.92
N GLY A 103 3.14 -9.08 -17.76
CA GLY A 103 4.25 -9.35 -18.68
C GLY A 103 4.88 -10.72 -18.45
N ASN A 104 6.01 -10.98 -19.12
CA ASN A 104 6.64 -12.31 -19.12
C ASN A 104 8.09 -12.24 -18.65
N SER A 105 8.46 -13.14 -17.73
CA SER A 105 9.83 -13.32 -17.27
C SER A 105 10.04 -14.77 -16.83
N SER A 106 11.25 -15.29 -17.07
CA SER A 106 11.63 -16.65 -16.64
C SER A 106 12.03 -16.73 -15.15
N SER A 107 12.13 -15.60 -14.46
CA SER A 107 12.62 -15.51 -13.08
C SER A 107 11.82 -14.49 -12.28
N ARG A 108 10.51 -14.76 -12.11
CA ARG A 108 9.60 -13.92 -11.35
C ARG A 108 9.83 -14.09 -9.83
N PRO A 109 10.11 -13.01 -9.07
CA PRO A 109 10.51 -13.13 -7.66
C PRO A 109 9.45 -13.74 -6.74
N LEU A 110 8.16 -13.54 -7.07
CA LEU A 110 7.02 -14.05 -6.32
C LEU A 110 6.38 -15.28 -6.98
N GLY A 111 7.04 -15.88 -7.97
CA GLY A 111 6.50 -16.98 -8.76
C GLY A 111 5.53 -16.53 -9.87
N ASP A 112 4.67 -17.44 -10.30
CA ASP A 112 3.83 -17.27 -11.48
C ASP A 112 2.59 -16.37 -11.26
N ALA A 113 2.29 -16.03 -10.01
CA ALA A 113 1.17 -15.14 -9.70
C ALA A 113 1.36 -13.76 -10.36
N VAL A 114 0.24 -13.23 -10.84
CA VAL A 114 0.12 -11.88 -11.40
C VAL A 114 -0.54 -11.01 -10.35
N LEU A 115 0.17 -9.98 -9.90
CA LEU A 115 -0.38 -9.04 -8.93
C LEU A 115 -1.46 -8.15 -9.56
N ASP A 116 -2.36 -7.65 -8.73
CA ASP A 116 -3.43 -6.74 -9.15
C ASP A 116 -2.91 -5.34 -9.49
N GLY A 117 -1.73 -4.97 -9.00
CA GLY A 117 -1.25 -3.61 -9.12
C GLY A 117 -0.01 -3.25 -8.33
N ILE A 118 0.28 -1.96 -8.32
CA ILE A 118 1.46 -1.36 -7.68
C ILE A 118 1.01 -0.23 -6.74
N GLU A 119 1.53 -0.24 -5.52
CA GLU A 119 1.52 0.90 -4.61
C GLU A 119 2.85 1.63 -4.70
N VAL A 120 2.82 2.95 -4.88
CA VAL A 120 4.00 3.81 -4.88
C VAL A 120 4.08 4.58 -3.57
N ILE A 121 5.11 4.36 -2.76
CA ILE A 121 5.38 5.19 -1.58
C ILE A 121 5.98 6.51 -2.04
N VAL A 122 5.25 7.62 -1.85
CA VAL A 122 5.67 8.97 -2.26
C VAL A 122 6.19 9.73 -1.05
N ASP A 123 7.45 9.46 -0.70
CA ASP A 123 8.16 10.13 0.40
C ASP A 123 9.49 10.73 -0.10
N GLY A 124 9.45 11.96 -0.61
CA GLY A 124 10.60 12.65 -1.22
C GLY A 124 10.73 12.45 -2.73
N GLY A 125 11.82 12.97 -3.34
CA GLY A 125 12.00 12.98 -4.79
C GLY A 125 11.11 14.00 -5.52
N SER A 126 10.95 13.86 -6.84
CA SER A 126 10.03 14.71 -7.63
C SER A 126 8.70 13.96 -7.84
N PRO A 127 7.56 14.42 -7.29
CA PRO A 127 6.26 13.76 -7.44
C PRO A 127 5.88 13.44 -8.90
N ASN A 128 6.32 14.28 -9.85
CA ASN A 128 6.10 14.09 -11.28
C ASN A 128 6.78 12.83 -11.85
N ILE A 129 7.89 12.37 -11.27
CA ILE A 129 8.57 11.14 -11.70
C ILE A 129 7.69 9.93 -11.38
N TYR A 130 7.01 9.94 -10.24
CA TYR A 130 6.11 8.85 -9.85
C TYR A 130 4.81 8.84 -10.64
N GLU A 131 4.29 10.01 -11.01
CA GLU A 131 3.16 10.05 -11.96
C GLU A 131 3.55 9.46 -13.32
N GLY A 132 4.72 9.82 -13.86
CA GLY A 132 5.20 9.23 -15.12
C GLY A 132 5.36 7.70 -15.03
N LEU A 133 5.78 7.16 -13.88
CA LEU A 133 5.82 5.72 -13.66
C LEU A 133 4.40 5.10 -13.68
N ALA A 134 3.44 5.73 -13.02
CA ALA A 134 2.04 5.28 -13.02
C ALA A 134 1.43 5.33 -14.43
N GLU A 135 1.70 6.37 -15.22
CA GLU A 135 1.28 6.50 -16.61
C GLU A 135 1.80 5.33 -17.47
N TYR A 136 3.10 5.01 -17.38
CA TYR A 136 3.67 3.89 -18.13
C TYR A 136 3.06 2.54 -17.73
N LEU A 137 2.79 2.33 -16.44
CA LEU A 137 2.13 1.10 -15.98
C LEU A 137 0.68 1.03 -16.46
N LYS A 138 -0.08 2.13 -16.36
CA LYS A 138 -1.45 2.21 -16.89
C LYS A 138 -1.50 1.95 -18.39
N ALA A 139 -0.47 2.30 -19.15
CA ALA A 139 -0.41 2.00 -20.59
C ALA A 139 -0.35 0.49 -20.91
N TYR A 140 0.08 -0.36 -19.97
CA TYR A 140 0.00 -1.82 -20.09
C TYR A 140 -1.35 -2.40 -19.65
N SER A 141 -2.21 -1.60 -19.01
CA SER A 141 -3.49 -2.04 -18.48
C SER A 141 -4.46 -2.37 -19.63
N THR A 142 -5.15 -3.50 -19.54
CA THR A 142 -6.20 -3.91 -20.48
C THR A 142 -7.52 -4.11 -19.76
N THR A 143 -8.61 -4.32 -20.48
CA THR A 143 -9.91 -4.65 -19.86
C THR A 143 -9.88 -6.02 -19.19
N GLU A 144 -9.12 -6.96 -19.75
CA GLU A 144 -8.97 -8.33 -19.27
C GLU A 144 -7.94 -8.46 -18.14
N SER A 145 -6.95 -7.56 -18.11
CA SER A 145 -5.91 -7.51 -17.07
C SER A 145 -5.70 -6.05 -16.63
N PRO A 146 -6.62 -5.49 -15.84
CA PRO A 146 -6.50 -4.12 -15.36
C PRO A 146 -5.36 -4.01 -14.34
N ILE A 147 -4.59 -2.93 -14.42
CA ILE A 147 -3.54 -2.62 -13.43
C ILE A 147 -4.08 -1.57 -12.46
N PHE A 148 -4.15 -1.94 -11.18
CA PHE A 148 -4.52 -1.06 -10.09
C PHE A 148 -3.29 -0.25 -9.64
N MET A 149 -3.40 1.06 -9.64
CA MET A 149 -2.35 1.97 -9.20
C MET A 149 -2.77 2.65 -7.91
N ALA A 150 -1.91 2.56 -6.90
CA ALA A 150 -2.08 3.26 -5.65
C ALA A 150 -0.87 4.12 -5.29
N ALA A 151 -1.08 5.18 -4.51
CA ALA A 151 0.01 5.97 -3.95
C ALA A 151 -0.17 6.19 -2.45
N ALA A 152 0.95 6.14 -1.72
CA ALA A 152 1.06 6.49 -0.31
C ALA A 152 1.89 7.77 -0.13
N PRO A 153 1.36 8.97 -0.43
CA PRO A 153 2.06 10.22 -0.14
C PRO A 153 2.08 10.52 1.35
N GLN A 154 2.99 11.40 1.79
CA GLN A 154 2.87 12.04 3.10
C GLN A 154 1.59 12.89 3.18
N CYS A 155 1.14 13.19 4.40
CA CYS A 155 -0.12 13.90 4.61
C CYS A 155 -0.14 15.35 4.10
N ASP A 156 1.00 16.02 3.94
CA ASP A 156 1.04 17.32 3.29
C ASP A 156 0.84 17.19 1.77
N TYR A 157 -0.11 17.95 1.22
CA TYR A 157 -0.42 17.90 -0.21
C TYR A 157 0.75 18.51 -1.03
N PRO A 158 1.42 17.74 -1.91
CA PRO A 158 2.48 18.30 -2.73
C PRO A 158 1.87 19.12 -3.86
N GLU A 159 2.24 20.39 -4.00
CA GLU A 159 1.68 21.29 -5.05
C GLU A 159 1.78 20.72 -6.47
N THR A 160 2.80 19.90 -6.75
CA THR A 160 3.05 19.31 -8.07
C THR A 160 2.55 17.87 -8.21
N PHE A 161 1.91 17.29 -7.20
CA PHE A 161 1.42 15.91 -7.30
C PHE A 161 0.17 15.84 -8.19
N ASN A 162 0.36 15.30 -9.39
CA ASN A 162 -0.72 14.82 -10.23
C ASN A 162 -1.06 13.39 -9.78
N SER A 163 -2.35 13.12 -9.52
CA SER A 163 -2.83 11.81 -9.09
C SER A 163 -3.77 11.16 -10.10
N SER A 164 -3.83 11.68 -11.33
CA SER A 164 -4.76 11.25 -12.38
C SER A 164 -4.58 9.80 -12.83
N SER A 165 -3.37 9.26 -12.71
CA SER A 165 -3.05 7.87 -13.07
C SER A 165 -3.30 6.86 -11.95
N TYR A 166 -3.71 7.31 -10.76
CA TYR A 166 -3.96 6.47 -9.60
C TYR A 166 -5.44 6.16 -9.40
N ASP A 167 -5.74 4.89 -9.11
CA ASP A 167 -7.08 4.46 -8.72
C ASP A 167 -7.38 4.86 -7.26
N ILE A 168 -6.37 4.89 -6.40
CA ILE A 168 -6.51 5.34 -5.03
C ILE A 168 -5.25 6.03 -4.52
N VAL A 169 -5.43 7.05 -3.69
CA VAL A 169 -4.33 7.64 -2.90
C VAL A 169 -4.66 7.53 -1.42
N TRP A 170 -3.66 7.25 -0.59
CA TRP A 170 -3.81 7.23 0.87
C TRP A 170 -2.73 8.07 1.54
N PRO A 171 -2.98 9.37 1.77
CA PRO A 171 -2.05 10.21 2.50
C PRO A 171 -1.77 9.63 3.89
N GLN A 172 -0.49 9.53 4.25
CA GLN A 172 0.00 8.96 5.50
C GLN A 172 -0.12 10.02 6.61
N PHE A 173 -1.12 9.90 7.48
CA PHE A 173 -1.31 10.80 8.64
C PHE A 173 -0.51 10.30 9.86
N TYR A 174 0.78 10.07 9.65
CA TYR A 174 1.74 9.62 10.67
C TYR A 174 3.16 10.00 10.25
N ASN A 175 4.10 10.03 11.19
CA ASN A 175 5.50 10.45 10.97
C ASN A 175 5.70 11.89 10.45
N ASP A 176 4.64 12.70 10.40
CA ASP A 176 4.68 14.12 10.02
C ASP A 176 3.66 14.93 10.86
N ASP A 177 3.89 16.23 11.03
CA ASP A 177 3.14 17.14 11.92
C ASP A 177 1.97 17.84 11.20
N CYS A 178 1.28 17.11 10.33
CA CYS A 178 0.16 17.62 9.56
C CYS A 178 -1.15 17.69 10.36
N SER A 179 -1.97 18.70 10.04
CA SER A 179 -3.33 18.81 10.58
C SER A 179 -4.25 17.81 9.90
N LEU A 180 -4.76 16.80 10.63
CA LEU A 180 -5.72 15.83 10.10
C LEU A 180 -6.86 16.52 9.33
N THR A 181 -7.48 17.55 9.90
CA THR A 181 -8.61 18.25 9.27
C THR A 181 -8.18 19.00 8.02
N THR A 182 -7.19 19.88 8.14
CA THR A 182 -6.80 20.79 7.05
C THR A 182 -6.18 20.03 5.89
N SER A 183 -5.27 19.10 6.19
CA SER A 183 -4.60 18.30 5.16
C SER A 183 -5.59 17.34 4.49
N TRP A 184 -6.52 16.72 5.23
CA TRP A 184 -7.56 15.89 4.61
C TRP A 184 -8.48 16.68 3.69
N GLU A 185 -8.95 17.86 4.13
CA GLU A 185 -9.80 18.73 3.31
C GLU A 185 -9.09 19.14 2.01
N GLU A 186 -7.80 19.45 2.08
CA GLU A 186 -6.98 19.77 0.92
C GLU A 186 -6.82 18.57 -0.03
N TRP A 187 -6.46 17.40 0.50
CA TRP A 187 -6.36 16.17 -0.28
C TRP A 187 -7.69 15.78 -0.95
N ALA A 188 -8.79 15.81 -0.19
CA ALA A 188 -10.12 15.49 -0.70
C ALA A 188 -10.58 16.47 -1.79
N ALA A 189 -10.18 17.74 -1.69
CA ALA A 189 -10.52 18.76 -2.68
C ALA A 189 -9.67 18.70 -3.96
N LYS A 190 -8.38 18.35 -3.84
CA LYS A 190 -7.40 18.45 -4.94
C LYS A 190 -7.09 17.12 -5.64
N THR A 191 -7.30 15.98 -4.99
CA THR A 191 -6.94 14.69 -5.60
C THR A 191 -7.71 14.44 -6.91
N GLU A 192 -6.98 14.02 -7.93
CA GLU A 192 -7.50 13.59 -9.23
C GLU A 192 -7.69 12.08 -9.31
N ALA A 193 -7.18 11.32 -8.33
CA ALA A 193 -7.42 9.90 -8.21
C ALA A 193 -8.92 9.57 -8.09
N ILE A 194 -9.27 8.31 -8.41
CA ILE A 194 -10.65 7.84 -8.34
C ILE A 194 -11.14 7.82 -6.89
N MET A 195 -10.32 7.30 -5.98
CA MET A 195 -10.62 7.20 -4.55
C MET A 195 -9.52 7.81 -3.68
N ILE A 196 -9.87 8.12 -2.43
CA ILE A 196 -8.94 8.54 -1.39
C ILE A 196 -9.23 7.81 -0.07
N ALA A 197 -8.19 7.33 0.60
CA ALA A 197 -8.27 6.70 1.92
C ALA A 197 -7.37 7.42 2.94
N VAL A 198 -7.63 7.24 4.23
CA VAL A 198 -6.79 7.80 5.30
C VAL A 198 -5.72 6.78 5.66
N GLY A 199 -4.42 7.10 5.53
CA GLY A 199 -3.33 6.27 6.00
C GLY A 199 -3.05 6.48 7.49
N LEU A 200 -3.06 5.41 8.29
CA LEU A 200 -2.89 5.45 9.73
C LEU A 200 -1.92 4.36 10.20
N PRO A 201 -1.17 4.58 11.30
CA PRO A 201 -0.41 3.52 11.91
C PRO A 201 -1.30 2.71 12.86
N THR A 202 -0.93 1.46 13.10
CA THR A 202 -1.74 0.47 13.82
C THR A 202 -1.36 0.36 15.30
N ALA A 203 -0.26 0.96 15.72
CA ALA A 203 0.20 1.02 17.12
C ALA A 203 1.07 2.27 17.34
N GLU A 204 1.24 2.69 18.60
CA GLU A 204 2.19 3.76 18.98
C GLU A 204 3.64 3.42 18.60
N ASP A 205 4.01 2.15 18.71
CA ASP A 205 5.35 1.65 18.35
C ASP A 205 5.54 1.55 16.82
N ALA A 206 4.46 1.62 16.03
CA ALA A 206 4.54 1.54 14.57
C ALA A 206 5.00 2.86 13.93
N ALA A 207 4.50 4.00 14.44
CA ALA A 207 4.82 5.34 13.99
C ALA A 207 4.24 6.41 14.95
N SER A 208 4.78 7.63 14.89
CA SER A 208 4.13 8.77 15.55
C SER A 208 2.78 9.08 14.87
N GLY A 209 1.85 9.69 15.60
CA GLY A 209 0.52 10.01 15.05
C GLY A 209 -0.51 8.87 15.17
N TYR A 210 -0.20 7.80 15.91
CA TYR A 210 -1.20 6.78 16.28
C TYR A 210 -2.44 7.40 16.94
N MET A 211 -3.59 6.85 16.55
CA MET A 211 -4.90 7.19 17.09
C MET A 211 -5.55 5.91 17.60
N THR A 212 -6.26 5.99 18.72
CA THR A 212 -7.04 4.85 19.20
C THR A 212 -8.16 4.50 18.23
N ALA A 213 -8.67 3.27 18.25
CA ALA A 213 -9.83 2.89 17.43
C ALA A 213 -11.02 3.83 17.69
N ASN A 214 -11.22 4.26 18.94
CA ASN A 214 -12.25 5.23 19.29
C ASN A 214 -12.01 6.61 18.65
N ASP A 215 -10.77 7.12 18.64
CA ASP A 215 -10.44 8.36 17.94
C ASP A 215 -10.69 8.23 16.43
N VAL A 216 -10.32 7.10 15.82
CA VAL A 216 -10.62 6.86 14.40
C VAL A 216 -12.12 6.88 14.14
N ILE A 217 -12.91 6.16 14.95
CA ILE A 217 -14.37 6.06 14.79
C ILE A 217 -15.06 7.41 15.00
N THR A 218 -14.62 8.19 15.98
CA THR A 218 -15.33 9.40 16.42
C THR A 218 -14.80 10.69 15.78
N ARG A 219 -13.58 10.70 15.22
CA ARG A 219 -12.93 11.90 14.68
C ARG A 219 -12.49 11.73 13.23
N VAL A 220 -11.79 10.64 12.91
CA VAL A 220 -11.24 10.43 11.57
C VAL A 220 -12.32 10.06 10.57
N LEU A 221 -13.09 9.00 10.83
CA LEU A 221 -14.11 8.50 9.89
C LEU A 221 -15.22 9.51 9.59
N PRO A 222 -15.75 10.28 10.57
CA PRO A 222 -16.75 11.32 10.28
C PRO A 222 -16.23 12.40 9.34
N LEU A 223 -14.97 12.80 9.48
CA LEU A 223 -14.31 13.74 8.59
C LEU A 223 -14.04 13.10 7.22
N ALA A 224 -13.47 11.91 7.19
CA ALA A 224 -13.05 11.24 5.96
C ALA A 224 -14.23 10.97 5.02
N LYS A 225 -15.35 10.51 5.59
CA LYS A 225 -16.58 10.17 4.87
C LYS A 225 -17.34 11.38 4.31
N THR A 226 -16.90 12.61 4.60
CA THR A 226 -17.46 13.80 3.93
C THR A 226 -17.06 13.87 2.45
N SER A 227 -15.95 13.23 2.07
CA SER A 227 -15.51 13.19 0.68
C SER A 227 -16.34 12.17 -0.11
N PRO A 228 -16.89 12.55 -1.28
CA PRO A 228 -17.54 11.58 -2.18
C PRO A 228 -16.55 10.58 -2.78
N LYS A 229 -15.24 10.84 -2.69
CA LYS A 229 -14.16 9.94 -3.15
C LYS A 229 -13.65 9.02 -2.02
N TYR A 230 -14.25 9.04 -0.83
CA TYR A 230 -13.79 8.22 0.28
C TYR A 230 -13.78 6.72 -0.08
N GLY A 231 -12.59 6.12 -0.02
CA GLY A 231 -12.33 4.71 -0.37
C GLY A 231 -11.95 3.81 0.81
N GLY A 232 -11.73 4.37 2.01
CA GLY A 232 -11.44 3.57 3.20
C GLY A 232 -10.31 4.11 4.08
N VAL A 233 -9.55 3.18 4.66
CA VAL A 233 -8.41 3.45 5.57
C VAL A 233 -7.24 2.56 5.12
N MET A 234 -6.03 3.09 5.07
CA MET A 234 -4.80 2.29 4.92
C MET A 234 -4.16 2.15 6.30
N LEU A 235 -3.65 0.97 6.62
CA LEU A 235 -3.05 0.64 7.91
C LEU A 235 -1.60 0.19 7.77
N TRP A 236 -0.71 0.88 8.48
CA TRP A 236 0.71 0.55 8.63
C TRP A 236 0.97 -0.03 10.05
N ASN A 237 1.37 -1.29 10.26
CA ASN A 237 1.46 -2.42 9.34
C ASN A 237 0.88 -3.70 10.01
N ARG A 238 0.96 -4.89 9.37
CA ARG A 238 0.20 -6.09 9.84
C ARG A 238 0.74 -6.61 11.16
N TYR A 239 2.06 -6.54 11.33
CA TYR A 239 2.72 -6.93 12.56
C TYR A 239 2.15 -6.15 13.75
N TRP A 240 2.07 -4.83 13.64
CA TRP A 240 1.59 -3.96 14.71
C TRP A 240 0.07 -4.04 14.88
N ASP A 241 -0.68 -4.28 13.80
CA ASP A 241 -2.11 -4.58 13.86
C ASP A 241 -2.39 -5.78 14.79
N ILE A 242 -1.70 -6.91 14.58
CA ILE A 242 -1.84 -8.10 15.43
C ILE A 242 -1.37 -7.82 16.85
N SER A 243 -0.18 -7.20 16.98
CA SER A 243 0.45 -6.93 18.28
C SER A 243 -0.40 -6.01 19.15
N ASN A 244 -1.14 -5.11 18.53
CA ASN A 244 -2.08 -4.19 19.18
C ASN A 244 -3.53 -4.74 19.20
N GLY A 245 -3.69 -6.06 19.32
CA GLY A 245 -5.00 -6.68 19.57
C GLY A 245 -5.92 -6.81 18.35
N ASN A 246 -5.38 -6.77 17.13
CA ASN A 246 -6.12 -6.67 15.86
C ASN A 246 -6.90 -5.36 15.74
N TYR A 247 -6.18 -4.25 15.83
CA TYR A 247 -6.67 -2.88 15.65
C TYR A 247 -7.61 -2.70 14.44
N SER A 248 -7.28 -3.32 13.31
CA SER A 248 -8.05 -3.32 12.06
C SER A 248 -9.46 -3.88 12.25
N ALA A 249 -9.62 -4.94 13.06
CA ALA A 249 -10.90 -5.57 13.33
C ALA A 249 -11.83 -4.67 14.17
N GLU A 250 -11.27 -3.79 15.01
CA GLU A 250 -12.06 -2.84 15.81
C GLU A 250 -12.69 -1.74 14.95
N ILE A 251 -11.95 -1.24 13.96
CA ILE A 251 -12.42 -0.13 13.11
C ILE A 251 -13.21 -0.60 11.89
N MET A 252 -12.98 -1.81 11.38
CA MET A 252 -13.56 -2.34 10.14
C MET A 252 -15.10 -2.18 10.05
N PRO A 253 -15.90 -2.49 11.09
CA PRO A 253 -17.35 -2.32 11.04
C PRO A 253 -17.81 -0.88 10.79
N TYR A 254 -16.94 0.09 11.07
CA TYR A 254 -17.20 1.51 10.91
C TYR A 254 -16.60 2.08 9.63
N VAL A 255 -15.61 1.42 9.02
CA VAL A 255 -15.01 1.85 7.74
C VAL A 255 -16.04 1.69 6.61
N VAL A 256 -16.68 0.53 6.51
CA VAL A 256 -17.72 0.25 5.51
C VAL A 256 -19.03 0.99 5.87
N GLY A 257 -19.53 1.87 5.00
CA GLY A 257 -20.81 2.56 5.23
C GLY A 257 -22.01 1.62 5.25
N GLN A 258 -23.07 1.94 6.01
CA GLN A 258 -24.30 1.12 6.08
C GLN A 258 -25.15 1.10 4.78
N SER A 259 -24.77 1.85 3.76
CA SER A 259 -25.54 2.00 2.52
C SER A 259 -24.64 2.39 1.34
N SER A 260 -23.68 1.55 0.97
CA SER A 260 -23.13 1.58 -0.39
C SER A 260 -22.34 0.31 -0.67
N SER A 261 -22.86 -0.48 -1.59
CA SER A 261 -22.07 -1.37 -2.44
C SER A 261 -21.03 -0.52 -3.15
N ILE A 262 -19.79 -0.46 -2.65
CA ILE A 262 -18.53 -0.25 -3.39
C ILE A 262 -17.40 -0.13 -2.33
N PHE A 263 -16.57 -1.17 -2.27
CA PHE A 263 -15.11 -1.14 -2.08
C PHE A 263 -14.58 -0.19 -0.96
N SER A 264 -15.00 -0.40 0.30
CA SER A 264 -14.30 0.16 1.49
C SER A 264 -13.32 -0.88 2.02
N TYR A 265 -12.04 -0.53 2.09
CA TYR A 265 -11.00 -1.50 2.44
C TYR A 265 -10.00 -0.96 3.43
N ILE A 266 -9.46 -1.91 4.19
CA ILE A 266 -8.20 -1.76 4.86
C ILE A 266 -7.12 -2.26 3.91
N LEU A 267 -6.19 -1.38 3.53
CA LEU A 267 -4.92 -1.79 2.92
C LEU A 267 -3.95 -2.10 4.05
N GLN A 268 -3.34 -3.27 3.99
CA GLN A 268 -2.30 -3.67 4.92
C GLN A 268 -0.96 -3.80 4.20
N THR A 269 0.06 -3.07 4.63
CA THR A 269 1.45 -3.36 4.26
C THR A 269 1.98 -4.53 5.06
N VAL A 270 2.63 -5.48 4.39
CA VAL A 270 3.31 -6.63 4.99
C VAL A 270 4.80 -6.44 4.76
N GLY A 271 5.51 -5.88 5.75
CA GLY A 271 6.93 -5.53 5.64
C GLY A 271 7.40 -4.47 6.64
N LEU A 272 8.43 -4.83 7.43
CA LEU A 272 9.18 -4.07 8.44
C LEU A 272 8.41 -3.60 9.68
N ALA A 273 8.29 -4.51 10.65
CA ALA A 273 8.67 -4.17 12.02
C ALA A 273 10.21 -4.23 12.12
N LEU A 274 10.84 -3.11 12.46
CA LEU A 274 12.14 -3.08 13.12
C LEU A 274 11.91 -2.72 14.58
#